data_AF-A0A534B7D1-F1
#
_entry.id   AF-A0A534B7D1-F1
#
_cell.length_a   1.000
_cell.length_b   1.000
_cell.length_c   1.000
_cell.angle_alpha   90.00
_cell.angle_beta   90.00
_cell.angle_gamma   90.00
#
_symmetry.space_group_name_H-M   'P 1'
#
loop_
_entity.id
_entity.type
_entity.pdbx_description
1 polymer ?
#
loop_
_entity_poly.entity_id
_entity_poly.type
_entity_poly.pdbx_seq_one_letter_code
_entity_poly.pdbx_strand_id
1 'polypeptide(L)'
;MKDIQSEQRRKLLLLAGALAAQTCLPRVARALTLPPLPPLPPLPPVPPLLDLLKRYMASIVPVPSNPYFVPQGGPVAGPSPAGAPFSGTGLGTQSSTLVLYDTTGPWGWLGEIYATMAGNLASHFGAWVAMPVVSYTAGTLQQYSACIYIGSTYGEPLPAAFLTDVYAGTTNVIWIYDNIWQLTSSQPQFATRYGFMPSVFDTSPVATVTYKSQRLKRYSANAAGIMSYSTVGAPAMVLAECVRADNTTFPWAVRSGNLTYIGEVPFAYMSEGDRYLILCDLLFDALAPTTATQHRALVRLEDIHPLSDPTALLQTAEWLFSNGIPFSFHITARYLDPNGYYNGGVPQDVPLSTQPLMIAAIRTMQQLGGVMIHHGYTHQYSNIAN
;
A
#
# COMPACT_ATOMS: atom_id res chain seq x y z
N MET A 1 -9.25 -13.96 -8.74
CA MET A 1 -9.71 -13.45 -10.05
C MET A 1 -8.99 -12.13 -10.34
N LYS A 2 -7.85 -12.17 -11.03
CA LYS A 2 -7.30 -10.95 -11.64
C LYS A 2 -8.15 -10.64 -12.88
N ASP A 3 -8.59 -9.39 -12.94
CA ASP A 3 -9.54 -8.84 -13.91
C ASP A 3 -9.03 -9.00 -15.35
N ILE A 4 -9.87 -9.58 -16.22
CA ILE A 4 -9.64 -9.75 -17.67
C ILE A 4 -9.35 -8.39 -18.34
N GLN A 5 -9.77 -7.26 -17.74
CA GLN A 5 -9.46 -5.92 -18.24
C GLN A 5 -7.99 -5.51 -18.04
N SER A 6 -7.24 -6.16 -17.16
CA SER A 6 -5.79 -5.93 -16.96
C SER A 6 -4.96 -6.40 -18.17
N GLU A 7 -5.37 -7.50 -18.82
CA GLU A 7 -4.69 -8.00 -20.02
C GLU A 7 -4.82 -7.05 -21.21
N GLN A 8 -6.01 -6.49 -21.44
CA GLN A 8 -6.22 -5.52 -22.52
C GLN A 8 -5.44 -4.23 -22.27
N ARG A 9 -5.33 -3.78 -21.01
CA ARG A 9 -4.51 -2.60 -20.65
C ARG A 9 -3.01 -2.86 -20.77
N ARG A 10 -2.50 -4.03 -20.36
CA ARG A 10 -1.08 -4.42 -20.55
C ARG A 10 -0.72 -4.49 -22.03
N LYS A 11 -1.59 -5.08 -22.87
CA LYS A 11 -1.40 -5.11 -24.33
C LYS A 11 -1.43 -3.71 -24.95
N LEU A 12 -2.34 -2.82 -24.50
CA LEU A 12 -2.39 -1.44 -24.99
C LEU A 12 -1.17 -0.60 -24.56
N LEU A 13 -0.68 -0.77 -23.33
CA LEU A 13 0.49 -0.05 -22.81
C LEU A 13 1.79 -0.50 -23.50
N LEU A 14 1.94 -1.80 -23.77
CA LEU A 14 3.06 -2.33 -24.55
C LEU A 14 3.02 -1.87 -26.02
N LEU A 15 1.83 -1.78 -26.63
CA LEU A 15 1.70 -1.24 -28.00
C LEU A 15 1.91 0.29 -28.05
N ALA A 16 1.42 1.04 -27.06
CA ALA A 16 1.56 2.49 -27.00
C ALA A 16 3.01 2.92 -26.71
N GLY A 17 3.74 2.17 -25.88
CA GLY A 17 5.17 2.36 -25.66
C GLY A 17 6.01 2.10 -26.92
N ALA A 18 5.60 1.15 -27.76
CA ALA A 18 6.24 0.87 -29.04
C ALA A 18 5.91 1.91 -30.13
N LEU A 19 4.69 2.46 -30.15
CA LEU A 19 4.29 3.49 -31.12
C LEU A 19 4.85 4.89 -30.80
N ALA A 20 4.96 5.25 -29.51
CA ALA A 20 5.51 6.53 -29.08
C ALA A 20 7.00 6.71 -29.45
N ALA A 21 7.71 5.62 -29.71
CA ALA A 21 9.10 5.62 -30.16
C ALA A 21 9.29 5.91 -31.67
N GLN A 22 8.22 5.96 -32.48
CA GLN A 22 8.33 6.12 -33.93
C GLN A 22 7.73 7.42 -34.50
N THR A 23 7.03 8.25 -33.73
CA THR A 23 6.39 9.47 -34.25
C THR A 23 6.70 10.72 -33.43
N CYS A 24 7.92 11.26 -33.56
CA CYS A 24 8.25 12.64 -33.20
C CYS A 24 9.42 13.17 -34.04
N LEU A 25 9.14 13.49 -35.30
CA LEU A 25 9.90 14.47 -36.09
C LEU A 25 8.90 15.54 -36.57
N PRO A 26 9.00 16.81 -36.14
CA PRO A 26 8.04 17.83 -36.55
C PRO A 26 8.53 18.60 -37.79
N ARG A 27 7.60 18.87 -38.72
CA ARG A 27 7.72 19.95 -39.71
C ARG A 27 6.87 21.15 -39.29
N VAL A 28 7.59 22.22 -38.92
CA VAL A 28 7.31 23.65 -39.13
C VAL A 28 6.22 24.35 -38.29
N ALA A 29 6.68 25.22 -37.39
CA ALA A 29 6.24 26.62 -37.34
C ALA A 29 7.38 27.56 -36.86
N ARG A 30 7.77 28.50 -37.74
CA ARG A 30 8.50 29.76 -37.49
C ARG A 30 7.87 30.55 -36.32
N ALA A 31 8.51 31.44 -35.57
CA ALA A 31 9.89 31.94 -35.49
C ALA A 31 9.95 32.79 -34.20
N LEU A 32 10.94 32.56 -33.35
CA LEU A 32 11.51 33.55 -32.43
C LEU A 32 12.97 33.14 -32.23
N THR A 33 13.87 33.94 -32.78
CA THR A 33 15.31 33.65 -32.88
C THR A 33 16.00 33.85 -31.53
N LEU A 34 16.55 32.78 -30.96
CA LEU A 34 17.61 32.82 -29.94
C LEU A 34 18.96 32.46 -30.61
N PRO A 35 20.09 32.99 -30.11
CA PRO A 35 21.40 32.82 -30.73
C PRO A 35 21.91 31.36 -30.60
N PRO A 36 22.83 30.90 -31.48
CA PRO A 36 23.28 29.52 -31.49
C PRO A 36 24.18 29.19 -30.30
N LEU A 37 23.95 28.03 -29.67
CA LEU A 37 24.87 27.41 -28.73
C LEU A 37 26.09 26.80 -29.47
N PRO A 38 27.28 26.77 -28.84
CA PRO A 38 28.46 26.14 -29.43
C PRO A 38 28.29 24.62 -29.57
N PRO A 39 29.00 23.97 -30.52
CA PRO A 39 28.88 22.53 -30.74
C PRO A 39 29.42 21.73 -29.54
N LEU A 40 28.66 20.72 -29.14
CA LEU A 40 29.11 19.73 -28.15
C LEU A 40 30.21 18.84 -28.75
N PRO A 41 31.20 18.40 -27.94
CA PRO A 41 32.20 17.44 -28.39
C PRO A 41 31.56 16.06 -28.67
N PRO A 42 32.13 15.26 -29.58
CA PRO A 42 31.60 13.94 -29.89
C PRO A 42 31.72 13.00 -28.69
N LEU A 43 30.65 12.24 -28.42
CA LEU A 43 30.65 11.17 -27.42
C LEU A 43 31.62 10.05 -27.84
N PRO A 44 32.34 9.43 -26.90
CA PRO A 44 33.18 8.27 -27.21
C PRO A 44 32.34 7.08 -27.68
N PRO A 45 32.88 6.19 -28.54
CA PRO A 45 32.15 5.05 -29.04
C PRO A 45 31.81 4.07 -27.90
N VAL A 46 30.55 3.62 -27.86
CA VAL A 46 30.09 2.55 -26.97
C VAL A 46 30.70 1.23 -27.44
N PRO A 47 31.43 0.49 -26.58
CA PRO A 47 32.03 -0.78 -26.98
C PRO A 47 30.96 -1.87 -27.22
N PRO A 48 31.25 -2.89 -28.06
CA PRO A 48 30.31 -3.98 -28.32
C PRO A 48 29.98 -4.77 -27.04
N LEU A 49 28.74 -5.24 -26.92
CA LEU A 49 28.21 -6.00 -25.78
C LEU A 49 29.12 -7.18 -25.34
N LEU A 50 29.83 -7.80 -26.29
CA LEU A 50 30.77 -8.90 -26.04
C LEU A 50 32.04 -8.50 -25.26
N ASP A 51 32.50 -7.25 -25.36
CA ASP A 51 33.68 -6.77 -24.64
C ASP A 51 33.37 -6.35 -23.20
N LEU A 52 32.11 -6.00 -22.91
CA LEU A 52 31.63 -5.79 -21.53
C LEU A 52 31.64 -7.12 -20.75
N LEU A 53 31.17 -8.20 -21.37
CA LEU A 53 31.08 -9.53 -20.72
C LEU A 53 32.43 -10.10 -20.28
N LYS A 54 33.53 -9.75 -20.97
CA LYS A 54 34.88 -10.24 -20.64
C LYS A 54 35.54 -9.52 -19.45
N ARG A 55 35.10 -8.32 -19.07
CA ARG A 55 35.69 -7.55 -17.95
C ARG A 55 35.09 -7.84 -16.58
N TYR A 56 33.94 -8.53 -16.50
CA TYR A 56 33.19 -8.69 -15.25
C TYR A 56 33.18 -10.12 -14.70
N MET A 57 34.31 -10.83 -14.81
CA MET A 57 34.62 -12.01 -13.97
C MET A 57 35.25 -11.60 -12.63
N ALA A 58 34.82 -10.47 -12.06
CA ALA A 58 35.32 -9.97 -10.78
C ALA A 58 34.44 -10.46 -9.63
N SER A 59 35.14 -11.09 -8.68
CA SER A 59 34.70 -11.73 -7.44
C SER A 59 33.55 -11.06 -6.68
N ILE A 60 32.72 -11.90 -6.07
CA ILE A 60 31.77 -11.53 -5.01
C ILE A 60 32.59 -10.95 -3.85
N VAL A 61 32.52 -9.64 -3.66
CA VAL A 61 32.88 -9.01 -2.39
C VAL A 61 31.59 -8.44 -1.80
N PRO A 62 31.19 -8.85 -0.58
CA PRO A 62 30.11 -8.19 0.13
C PRO A 62 30.49 -6.73 0.30
N VAL A 63 29.70 -5.80 -0.23
CA VAL A 63 29.93 -4.36 -0.02
C VAL A 63 29.31 -4.01 1.33
N PRO A 64 30.10 -3.83 2.41
CA PRO A 64 29.56 -3.53 3.74
C PRO A 64 29.01 -2.11 3.84
N SER A 65 29.19 -1.31 2.80
CA SER A 65 28.79 0.09 2.71
C SER A 65 27.49 0.32 1.93
N ASN A 66 26.69 -0.71 1.65
CA ASN A 66 25.33 -0.49 1.15
C ASN A 66 24.41 -0.15 2.35
N PRO A 67 23.98 1.11 2.54
CA PRO A 67 23.09 1.50 3.63
C PRO A 67 21.70 0.84 3.53
N TYR A 68 21.39 0.17 2.43
CA TYR A 68 20.17 -0.58 2.20
C TYR A 68 20.29 -2.09 2.48
N PHE A 69 21.50 -2.59 2.82
CA PHE A 69 21.65 -3.98 3.25
C PHE A 69 21.41 -4.08 4.76
N VAL A 70 20.16 -4.35 5.13
CA VAL A 70 19.80 -4.80 6.48
C VAL A 70 19.63 -6.32 6.42
N PRO A 71 20.38 -7.11 7.21
CA PRO A 71 20.13 -8.55 7.30
C PRO A 71 18.68 -8.79 7.70
N GLN A 72 17.85 -9.25 6.77
CA GLN A 72 16.51 -9.72 7.08
C GLN A 72 16.59 -11.21 7.41
N GLY A 73 16.39 -11.54 8.69
CA GLY A 73 16.54 -12.89 9.21
C GLY A 73 16.68 -12.90 10.73
N GLY A 74 15.73 -12.26 11.43
CA GLY A 74 15.55 -12.49 12.85
C GLY A 74 15.02 -13.91 13.10
N PRO A 75 15.07 -14.40 14.35
CA PRO A 75 14.42 -15.66 14.71
C PRO A 75 12.96 -15.62 14.27
N VAL A 76 12.51 -16.67 13.57
CA VAL A 76 11.11 -16.82 13.16
C VAL A 76 10.28 -16.77 14.44
N ALA A 77 9.48 -15.72 14.60
CA ALA A 77 8.54 -15.64 15.71
C ALA A 77 7.64 -16.88 15.65
N GLY A 78 7.53 -17.61 16.76
CA GLY A 78 6.59 -18.71 16.87
C GLY A 78 5.16 -18.20 16.62
N PRO A 79 4.26 -19.04 16.07
CA PRO A 79 2.87 -18.63 15.87
C PRO A 79 2.25 -18.24 17.22
N SER A 80 1.84 -16.98 17.35
CA SER A 80 0.99 -16.55 18.46
C SER A 80 -0.39 -17.20 18.33
N PRO A 81 -1.04 -17.58 19.44
CA PRO A 81 -2.44 -18.00 19.41
C PRO A 81 -3.32 -16.90 18.80
N ALA A 82 -4.33 -17.30 18.02
CA ALA A 82 -5.31 -16.35 17.47
C ALA A 82 -5.93 -15.53 18.61
N GLY A 83 -6.02 -14.21 18.43
CA GLY A 83 -6.51 -13.28 19.45
C GLY A 83 -5.54 -12.97 20.60
N ALA A 84 -4.29 -13.45 20.57
CA ALA A 84 -3.27 -12.95 21.49
C ALA A 84 -2.80 -11.54 21.06
N PRO A 85 -2.38 -10.67 22.00
CA PRO A 85 -1.72 -9.43 21.63
C PRO A 85 -0.45 -9.68 20.81
N PHE A 86 -0.22 -8.86 19.80
CA PHE A 86 0.98 -8.91 18.96
C PHE A 86 1.50 -7.50 18.70
N SER A 87 2.75 -7.38 18.29
CA SER A 87 3.41 -6.08 18.17
C SER A 87 4.42 -6.05 17.04
N GLY A 88 4.72 -4.85 16.56
CA GLY A 88 5.79 -4.61 15.61
C GLY A 88 6.63 -3.40 16.01
N THR A 89 7.90 -3.45 15.63
CA THR A 89 8.78 -2.27 15.67
C THR A 89 8.46 -1.36 14.49
N GLY A 90 8.48 -0.05 14.71
CA GLY A 90 8.37 0.92 13.63
C GLY A 90 9.72 1.31 13.04
N LEU A 91 9.67 1.86 11.82
CA LEU A 91 10.78 2.58 11.20
C LEU A 91 10.94 3.98 11.80
N GLY A 92 9.82 4.56 12.25
CA GLY A 92 9.77 5.84 12.95
C GLY A 92 9.96 5.70 14.47
N THR A 93 10.11 6.84 15.14
CA THR A 93 10.12 6.96 16.61
C THR A 93 9.09 7.97 17.10
N GLN A 94 8.19 8.41 16.22
CA GLN A 94 7.26 9.51 16.47
C GLN A 94 6.02 9.03 17.24
N SER A 95 5.62 7.77 17.09
CA SER A 95 4.42 7.21 17.70
C SER A 95 4.65 5.88 18.44
N SER A 96 3.80 5.65 19.42
CA SER A 96 3.48 4.32 19.97
C SER A 96 1.99 4.11 19.76
N THR A 97 1.61 3.20 18.86
CA THR A 97 0.22 3.05 18.41
C THR A 97 -0.44 1.82 19.00
N LEU A 98 -1.60 2.00 19.62
CA LEU A 98 -2.49 0.90 19.99
C LEU A 98 -3.41 0.55 18.80
N VAL A 99 -3.54 -0.72 18.46
CA VAL A 99 -4.50 -1.22 17.47
C VAL A 99 -5.48 -2.14 18.17
N LEU A 100 -6.76 -1.76 18.20
CA LEU A 100 -7.83 -2.55 18.79
C LEU A 100 -8.70 -3.13 17.67
N TYR A 101 -9.06 -4.40 17.77
CA TYR A 101 -9.85 -5.08 16.74
C TYR A 101 -10.92 -5.99 17.33
N ASP A 102 -12.02 -6.12 16.59
CA ASP A 102 -13.12 -7.02 16.94
C ASP A 102 -12.76 -8.48 16.73
N THR A 103 -13.38 -9.38 17.49
CA THR A 103 -13.11 -10.83 17.43
C THR A 103 -14.36 -11.70 17.41
N THR A 104 -15.55 -11.13 17.60
CA THR A 104 -16.79 -11.90 17.68
C THR A 104 -17.35 -12.28 16.31
N GLY A 105 -18.31 -13.21 16.31
CA GLY A 105 -19.03 -13.60 15.11
C GLY A 105 -18.25 -14.49 14.12
N PRO A 106 -18.92 -14.95 13.06
CA PRO A 106 -18.32 -15.88 12.07
C PRO A 106 -17.17 -15.25 11.26
N TRP A 107 -17.06 -13.92 11.27
CA TRP A 107 -16.03 -13.16 10.53
C TRP A 107 -14.99 -12.51 11.44
N GLY A 108 -14.99 -12.80 12.75
CA GLY A 108 -14.07 -12.18 13.72
C GLY A 108 -12.58 -12.36 13.40
N TRP A 109 -12.22 -13.41 12.65
CA TRP A 109 -10.86 -13.63 12.13
C TRP A 109 -10.37 -12.51 11.19
N LEU A 110 -11.29 -11.76 10.57
CA LEU A 110 -10.93 -10.59 9.76
C LEU A 110 -10.35 -9.45 10.61
N GLY A 111 -10.77 -9.33 11.87
CA GLY A 111 -10.28 -8.29 12.78
C GLY A 111 -8.78 -8.34 12.95
N GLU A 112 -8.21 -9.53 13.18
CA GLU A 112 -6.76 -9.73 13.33
C GLU A 112 -6.00 -9.43 12.02
N ILE A 113 -6.59 -9.76 10.87
CA ILE A 113 -6.02 -9.43 9.55
C ILE A 113 -5.99 -7.92 9.34
N TYR A 114 -7.10 -7.23 9.61
CA TYR A 114 -7.16 -5.78 9.50
C TYR A 114 -6.25 -5.08 10.51
N ALA A 115 -6.10 -5.62 11.72
CA ALA A 115 -5.16 -5.14 12.71
C ALA A 115 -3.71 -5.30 12.23
N THR A 116 -3.38 -6.41 11.55
CA THR A 116 -2.07 -6.60 10.92
C THR A 116 -1.82 -5.55 9.82
N MET A 117 -2.83 -5.29 8.97
CA MET A 117 -2.72 -4.24 7.94
C MET A 117 -2.55 -2.84 8.55
N ALA A 118 -3.32 -2.51 9.59
CA ALA A 118 -3.21 -1.26 10.31
C ALA A 118 -1.86 -1.11 11.03
N GLY A 119 -1.37 -2.19 11.66
CA GLY A 119 -0.05 -2.25 12.29
C GLY A 119 1.08 -2.03 11.29
N ASN A 120 1.01 -2.66 10.10
CA ASN A 120 1.96 -2.43 9.02
C ASN A 120 1.99 -0.96 8.59
N LEU A 121 0.84 -0.29 8.49
CA LEU A 121 0.79 1.15 8.23
C LEU A 121 1.34 1.98 9.40
N ALA A 122 0.96 1.64 10.64
CA ALA A 122 1.43 2.32 11.84
C ALA A 122 2.96 2.22 12.02
N SER A 123 3.56 1.13 11.54
CA SER A 123 5.01 0.91 11.59
C SER A 123 5.83 1.98 10.84
N HIS A 124 5.20 2.72 9.91
CA HIS A 124 5.85 3.85 9.26
C HIS A 124 6.14 5.01 10.23
N PHE A 125 5.36 5.13 11.31
CA PHE A 125 5.41 6.23 12.28
C PHE A 125 6.06 5.84 13.61
N GLY A 126 6.00 4.55 13.97
CA GLY A 126 6.64 4.06 15.17
C GLY A 126 6.16 2.68 15.61
N ALA A 127 6.48 2.32 16.85
CA ALA A 127 6.12 1.02 17.40
C ALA A 127 4.60 0.89 17.53
N TRP A 128 4.09 -0.34 17.49
CA TRP A 128 2.66 -0.60 17.64
C TRP A 128 2.40 -1.92 18.35
N VAL A 129 1.25 -1.96 19.03
CA VAL A 129 0.71 -3.14 19.70
C VAL A 129 -0.73 -3.32 19.27
N ALA A 130 -1.09 -4.51 18.82
CA ALA A 130 -2.45 -4.90 18.49
C ALA A 130 -3.01 -5.88 19.52
N MET A 131 -4.27 -5.73 19.89
CA MET A 131 -4.99 -6.68 20.76
C MET A 131 -6.49 -6.68 20.46
N PRO A 132 -7.22 -7.77 20.77
CA PRO A 132 -8.67 -7.76 20.72
C PRO A 132 -9.24 -6.66 21.60
N VAL A 133 -10.25 -5.93 21.12
CA VAL A 133 -10.84 -4.82 21.87
C VAL A 133 -11.46 -5.27 23.19
N VAL A 134 -11.96 -6.51 23.25
CA VAL A 134 -12.48 -7.13 24.49
C VAL A 134 -11.42 -7.30 25.59
N SER A 135 -10.13 -7.26 25.23
CA SER A 135 -9.01 -7.30 26.20
C SER A 135 -8.63 -5.93 26.73
N TYR A 136 -9.27 -4.85 26.27
CA TYR A 136 -8.98 -3.49 26.71
C TYR A 136 -9.30 -3.31 28.20
N THR A 137 -8.37 -2.69 28.92
CA THR A 137 -8.55 -2.31 30.33
C THR A 137 -8.43 -0.80 30.52
N ALA A 138 -9.11 -0.27 31.53
CA ALA A 138 -9.11 1.18 31.82
C ALA A 138 -7.68 1.73 31.93
N GLY A 139 -7.43 2.88 31.31
CA GLY A 139 -6.11 3.51 31.34
C GLY A 139 -5.13 3.01 30.26
N THR A 140 -5.50 2.00 29.46
CA THR A 140 -4.60 1.44 28.43
C THR A 140 -4.33 2.49 27.34
N LEU A 141 -5.35 3.24 26.90
CA LEU A 141 -5.23 4.23 25.81
C LEU A 141 -4.18 5.32 26.10
N GLN A 142 -3.99 5.70 27.36
CA GLN A 142 -3.09 6.75 27.81
C GLN A 142 -1.60 6.33 27.76
N GLN A 143 -1.32 5.04 27.56
CA GLN A 143 0.04 4.52 27.40
C GLN A 143 0.56 4.64 25.96
N TYR A 144 -0.30 5.06 25.03
CA TYR A 144 -0.02 5.15 23.60
C TYR A 144 -0.25 6.59 23.12
N SER A 145 0.49 6.99 22.09
CA SER A 145 0.34 8.31 21.48
C SER A 145 -0.91 8.40 20.60
N ALA A 146 -1.36 7.28 20.05
CA ALA A 146 -2.56 7.17 19.22
C ALA A 146 -3.16 5.77 19.30
N CYS A 147 -4.43 5.66 18.92
CA CYS A 147 -5.16 4.40 18.80
C CYS A 147 -5.86 4.30 17.45
N ILE A 148 -5.82 3.12 16.85
CA ILE A 148 -6.65 2.73 15.72
C ILE A 148 -7.58 1.63 16.21
N TYR A 149 -8.88 1.90 16.26
CA TYR A 149 -9.89 0.89 16.56
C TYR A 149 -10.59 0.47 15.27
N ILE A 150 -10.68 -0.84 15.03
CA ILE A 150 -11.23 -1.46 13.83
C ILE A 150 -12.49 -2.22 14.20
N GLY A 151 -13.63 -1.54 14.09
CA GLY A 151 -14.96 -2.11 14.18
C GLY A 151 -15.27 -2.91 12.92
N SER A 152 -14.89 -4.19 12.89
CA SER A 152 -15.08 -5.09 11.75
C SER A 152 -16.23 -6.08 11.94
N THR A 153 -16.79 -6.13 13.16
CA THR A 153 -17.95 -6.94 13.50
C THR A 153 -19.04 -6.04 14.08
N TYR A 154 -20.19 -6.03 13.41
CA TYR A 154 -21.37 -5.34 13.90
C TYR A 154 -21.78 -5.90 15.28
N GLY A 155 -21.72 -5.04 16.29
CA GLY A 155 -22.15 -5.36 17.65
C GLY A 155 -21.09 -6.02 18.53
N GLU A 156 -19.79 -5.91 18.20
CA GLU A 156 -18.72 -6.32 19.12
C GLU A 156 -18.95 -5.66 20.49
N PRO A 157 -19.04 -6.40 21.61
CA PRO A 157 -19.29 -5.82 22.92
C PRO A 157 -18.05 -5.02 23.39
N LEU A 158 -18.10 -3.70 23.27
CA LEU A 158 -16.98 -2.85 23.64
C LEU A 158 -16.89 -2.68 25.15
N PRO A 159 -15.70 -2.83 25.77
CA PRO A 159 -15.53 -2.56 27.19
C PRO A 159 -15.95 -1.14 27.53
N ALA A 160 -16.75 -0.96 28.59
CA ALA A 160 -17.18 0.37 29.04
C ALA A 160 -15.98 1.30 29.31
N ALA A 161 -14.88 0.73 29.83
CA ALA A 161 -13.62 1.43 30.04
C ALA A 161 -13.07 2.05 28.74
N PHE A 162 -13.14 1.33 27.61
CA PHE A 162 -12.68 1.85 26.32
C PHE A 162 -13.52 3.05 25.88
N LEU A 163 -14.86 2.94 25.97
CA LEU A 163 -15.77 4.02 25.61
C LEU A 163 -15.55 5.27 26.48
N THR A 164 -15.34 5.07 27.79
CA THR A 164 -15.01 6.15 28.73
C THR A 164 -13.68 6.82 28.39
N ASP A 165 -12.62 6.05 28.16
CA ASP A 165 -11.29 6.57 27.86
C ASP A 165 -11.25 7.32 26.53
N VAL A 166 -11.93 6.84 25.49
CA VAL A 166 -12.05 7.54 24.20
C VAL A 166 -12.75 8.89 24.37
N TYR A 167 -13.85 8.93 25.14
CA TYR A 167 -14.64 10.15 25.32
C TYR A 167 -13.93 11.21 26.19
N ALA A 168 -13.33 10.77 27.29
CA ALA A 168 -12.71 11.64 28.28
C ALA A 168 -11.25 12.00 27.95
N GLY A 169 -10.55 11.15 27.21
CA GLY A 169 -9.13 11.28 26.92
C GLY A 169 -8.79 12.30 25.83
N THR A 170 -7.50 12.53 25.68
CA THR A 170 -6.90 13.40 24.65
C THR A 170 -6.09 12.63 23.60
N THR A 171 -5.89 11.31 23.79
CA THR A 171 -5.22 10.45 22.82
C THR A 171 -5.95 10.48 21.49
N ASN A 172 -5.23 10.60 20.39
CA ASN A 172 -5.82 10.55 19.05
C ASN A 172 -6.40 9.16 18.77
N VAL A 173 -7.67 9.08 18.40
CA VAL A 173 -8.37 7.84 18.08
C VAL A 173 -8.88 7.90 16.65
N ILE A 174 -8.47 6.93 15.84
CA ILE A 174 -9.09 6.64 14.54
C ILE A 174 -10.04 5.48 14.76
N TRP A 175 -11.34 5.76 14.71
CA TRP A 175 -12.40 4.78 14.82
C TRP A 175 -12.88 4.39 13.43
N ILE A 176 -12.71 3.12 13.07
CA ILE A 176 -13.07 2.59 11.76
C ILE A 176 -14.34 1.77 11.89
N TYR A 177 -15.38 2.20 11.17
CA TYR A 177 -16.62 1.50 10.89
C TYR A 177 -17.51 1.20 12.10
N ASP A 178 -17.67 -0.07 12.47
CA ASP A 178 -18.74 -0.50 13.36
C ASP A 178 -18.58 -0.01 14.80
N ASN A 179 -19.64 -0.20 15.57
CA ASN A 179 -19.72 -0.06 17.02
C ASN A 179 -19.65 1.37 17.56
N ILE A 180 -19.53 2.39 16.69
CA ILE A 180 -19.55 3.81 17.10
C ILE A 180 -20.83 4.18 17.88
N TRP A 181 -21.95 3.50 17.59
CA TRP A 181 -23.21 3.70 18.32
C TRP A 181 -23.12 3.34 19.81
N GLN A 182 -22.19 2.47 20.21
CA GLN A 182 -21.97 2.18 21.64
C GLN A 182 -21.30 3.37 22.35
N LEU A 183 -20.39 4.07 21.66
CA LEU A 183 -19.81 5.32 22.17
C LEU A 183 -20.89 6.41 22.28
N THR A 184 -21.73 6.58 21.25
CA THR A 184 -22.79 7.60 21.31
C THR A 184 -23.86 7.27 22.34
N SER A 185 -24.20 6.00 22.53
CA SER A 185 -25.19 5.56 23.52
C SER A 185 -24.69 5.69 24.96
N SER A 186 -23.39 5.45 25.20
CA SER A 186 -22.79 5.62 26.53
C SER A 186 -22.51 7.08 26.90
N GLN A 187 -22.52 7.99 25.91
CA GLN A 187 -22.15 9.40 26.09
C GLN A 187 -23.25 10.33 25.55
N PRO A 188 -24.25 10.71 26.38
CA PRO A 188 -25.38 11.54 25.93
C PRO A 188 -25.00 12.90 25.33
N GLN A 189 -23.82 13.42 25.66
CA GLN A 189 -23.29 14.69 25.14
C GLN A 189 -22.39 14.51 23.90
N PHE A 190 -22.35 13.32 23.30
CA PHE A 190 -21.51 13.00 22.14
C PHE A 190 -21.70 13.99 20.98
N ALA A 191 -22.94 14.22 20.54
CA ALA A 191 -23.21 15.12 19.42
C ALA A 191 -22.84 16.57 19.74
N THR A 192 -23.09 17.03 20.98
CA THR A 192 -22.69 18.38 21.42
C THR A 192 -21.17 18.54 21.42
N ARG A 193 -20.43 17.53 21.89
CA ARG A 193 -18.97 17.55 21.99
C ARG A 193 -18.30 17.48 20.62
N TYR A 194 -18.72 16.53 19.79
CA TYR A 194 -18.03 16.22 18.55
C TYR A 194 -18.67 16.89 17.31
N GLY A 195 -19.90 17.37 17.37
CA GLY A 195 -20.57 18.03 16.24
C GLY A 195 -21.07 17.08 15.15
N PHE A 196 -21.09 15.77 15.39
CA PHE A 196 -21.68 14.81 14.47
C PHE A 196 -22.46 13.71 15.19
N MET A 197 -23.39 13.07 14.49
CA MET A 197 -24.12 11.90 14.99
C MET A 197 -24.24 10.83 13.88
N PRO A 198 -23.64 9.64 14.06
CA PRO A 198 -23.87 8.49 13.18
C PRO A 198 -25.35 8.13 13.11
N SER A 199 -25.80 7.64 11.97
CA SER A 199 -27.22 7.34 11.72
C SER A 199 -27.39 5.90 11.24
N VAL A 200 -27.62 5.72 9.94
CA VAL A 200 -27.89 4.42 9.33
C VAL A 200 -26.78 4.06 8.35
N PHE A 201 -26.61 2.77 8.08
CA PHE A 201 -25.78 2.35 6.96
C PHE A 201 -26.46 2.70 5.65
N ASP A 202 -25.81 3.54 4.85
CA ASP A 202 -26.18 3.79 3.47
C ASP A 202 -25.65 2.65 2.61
N THR A 203 -26.57 1.89 2.02
CA THR A 203 -26.27 0.74 1.14
C THR A 203 -26.40 1.08 -0.34
N SER A 204 -26.53 2.37 -0.69
CA SER A 204 -26.53 2.80 -2.08
C SER A 204 -25.17 2.53 -2.74
N PRO A 205 -25.13 2.29 -4.06
CA PRO A 205 -23.87 2.10 -4.76
C PRO A 205 -22.96 3.34 -4.68
N VAL A 206 -21.78 3.17 -4.10
CA VAL A 206 -20.71 4.18 -4.03
C VAL A 206 -19.49 3.64 -4.77
N ALA A 207 -19.16 4.27 -5.90
CA ALA A 207 -18.03 3.87 -6.75
C ALA A 207 -16.75 4.66 -6.46
N THR A 208 -16.87 5.82 -5.80
CA THR A 208 -15.72 6.67 -5.51
C THR A 208 -15.88 7.44 -4.20
N VAL A 209 -14.75 7.73 -3.57
CA VAL A 209 -14.63 8.66 -2.45
C VAL A 209 -13.77 9.84 -2.89
N THR A 210 -14.24 11.06 -2.66
CA THR A 210 -13.52 12.31 -2.97
C THR A 210 -12.71 12.75 -1.75
N TYR A 211 -11.42 13.03 -1.95
CA TYR A 211 -10.48 13.46 -0.91
C TYR A 211 -9.43 14.41 -1.49
N LYS A 212 -9.24 15.60 -0.91
CA LYS A 212 -8.26 16.61 -1.37
C LYS A 212 -8.29 16.82 -2.91
N SER A 213 -9.49 16.97 -3.47
CA SER A 213 -9.75 17.11 -4.91
C SER A 213 -9.43 15.88 -5.78
N GLN A 214 -9.06 14.75 -5.19
CA GLN A 214 -8.87 13.47 -5.88
C GLN A 214 -10.12 12.59 -5.73
N ARG A 215 -10.41 11.79 -6.75
CA ARG A 215 -11.47 10.76 -6.69
C ARG A 215 -10.82 9.39 -6.64
N LEU A 216 -10.94 8.73 -5.50
CA LEU A 216 -10.39 7.40 -5.27
C LEU A 216 -11.48 6.36 -5.47
N LYS A 217 -11.10 5.21 -6.03
CA LYS A 217 -12.04 4.13 -6.33
C LYS A 217 -12.58 3.49 -5.05
N ARG A 218 -13.75 2.90 -5.16
CA ARG A 218 -14.29 1.93 -4.23
C ARG A 218 -14.77 0.75 -5.05
N TYR A 219 -14.21 -0.43 -4.79
CA TYR A 219 -14.54 -1.62 -5.60
C TYR A 219 -16.05 -1.88 -5.59
N SER A 220 -16.63 -2.01 -6.80
CA SER A 220 -18.09 -2.05 -6.97
C SER A 220 -18.75 -3.30 -6.39
N ALA A 221 -18.00 -4.39 -6.21
CA ALA A 221 -18.51 -5.59 -5.54
C ALA A 221 -18.61 -5.43 -4.01
N ASN A 222 -18.06 -4.36 -3.44
CA ASN A 222 -18.23 -4.08 -2.02
C ASN A 222 -19.64 -3.53 -1.74
N ALA A 223 -20.55 -4.44 -1.42
CA ALA A 223 -21.93 -4.14 -1.06
C ALA A 223 -22.11 -3.78 0.43
N ALA A 224 -21.04 -3.74 1.23
CA ALA A 224 -21.14 -3.30 2.62
C ALA A 224 -21.59 -1.84 2.68
N GLY A 225 -22.54 -1.55 3.57
CA GLY A 225 -23.04 -0.19 3.77
C GLY A 225 -21.99 0.71 4.41
N ILE A 226 -22.08 2.01 4.14
CA ILE A 226 -21.20 3.04 4.71
C ILE A 226 -22.02 3.83 5.73
N MET A 227 -21.48 4.06 6.92
CA MET A 227 -22.19 4.81 7.95
C MET A 227 -22.48 6.23 7.47
N SER A 228 -23.77 6.59 7.45
CA SER A 228 -24.25 7.95 7.23
C SER A 228 -24.39 8.70 8.55
N TYR A 229 -24.76 9.98 8.45
CA TYR A 229 -24.83 10.89 9.59
C TYR A 229 -26.17 11.61 9.57
N SER A 230 -26.83 11.70 10.72
CA SER A 230 -28.06 12.50 10.85
C SER A 230 -27.72 13.98 10.99
N THR A 231 -26.56 14.29 11.58
CA THR A 231 -26.01 15.64 11.68
C THR A 231 -24.49 15.60 11.54
N VAL A 232 -23.94 16.60 10.84
CA VAL A 232 -22.51 16.94 10.83
C VAL A 232 -22.41 18.47 10.78
N GLY A 233 -21.70 19.05 11.73
CA GLY A 233 -21.47 20.48 11.84
C GLY A 233 -20.35 20.78 12.83
N ALA A 234 -20.01 22.05 13.01
CA ALA A 234 -18.95 22.43 13.94
C ALA A 234 -19.20 21.86 15.35
N PRO A 235 -18.18 21.31 16.04
CA PRO A 235 -16.76 21.33 15.68
C PRO A 235 -16.28 20.25 14.70
N ALA A 236 -17.15 19.37 14.19
CA ALA A 236 -16.76 18.35 13.22
C ALA A 236 -16.35 18.97 11.86
N MET A 237 -15.35 18.36 11.25
CA MET A 237 -14.92 18.62 9.89
C MET A 237 -15.10 17.36 9.04
N VAL A 238 -15.69 17.51 7.85
CA VAL A 238 -15.72 16.44 6.84
C VAL A 238 -14.34 16.37 6.19
N LEU A 239 -13.74 15.18 6.19
CA LEU A 239 -12.40 14.95 5.62
C LEU A 239 -12.47 14.44 4.19
N ALA A 240 -13.49 13.62 3.90
CA ALA A 240 -13.70 12.96 2.62
C ALA A 240 -15.19 12.71 2.40
N GLU A 241 -15.60 12.61 1.15
CA GLU A 241 -17.02 12.42 0.77
C GLU A 241 -17.21 11.20 -0.12
N CYS A 242 -18.16 10.34 0.22
CA CYS A 242 -18.72 9.35 -0.68
C CYS A 242 -19.41 10.05 -1.85
N VAL A 243 -19.33 9.46 -3.04
CA VAL A 243 -20.12 9.90 -4.20
C VAL A 243 -21.01 8.74 -4.65
N ARG A 244 -22.33 8.92 -4.53
CA ARG A 244 -23.34 7.97 -5.00
C ARG A 244 -23.41 7.97 -6.52
N ALA A 245 -24.07 6.96 -7.08
CA ALA A 245 -24.30 6.84 -8.53
C ALA A 245 -25.08 8.04 -9.13
N ASP A 246 -25.94 8.69 -8.36
CA ASP A 246 -26.69 9.89 -8.75
C ASP A 246 -25.91 11.21 -8.55
N ASN A 247 -24.63 11.13 -8.21
CA ASN A 247 -23.72 12.23 -7.87
C ASN A 247 -24.04 12.97 -6.56
N THR A 248 -25.04 12.56 -5.79
CA THR A 248 -25.18 13.07 -4.42
C THR A 248 -24.02 12.59 -3.57
N THR A 249 -23.62 13.43 -2.60
CA THR A 249 -22.52 13.10 -1.68
C THR A 249 -23.01 12.92 -0.26
N PHE A 250 -22.19 12.26 0.55
CA PHE A 250 -22.30 12.25 2.00
C PHE A 250 -20.92 12.03 2.61
N PRO A 251 -20.69 12.45 3.86
CA PRO A 251 -19.39 12.28 4.50
C PRO A 251 -18.95 10.82 4.54
N TRP A 252 -17.70 10.55 4.18
CA TRP A 252 -17.06 9.24 4.31
C TRP A 252 -16.26 9.16 5.61
N ALA A 253 -15.53 10.23 5.94
CA ALA A 253 -14.81 10.40 7.18
C ALA A 253 -15.01 11.78 7.76
N VAL A 254 -15.07 11.86 9.09
CA VAL A 254 -15.20 13.10 9.86
C VAL A 254 -14.15 13.14 10.96
N ARG A 255 -13.70 14.35 11.33
CA ARG A 255 -12.81 14.56 12.47
C ARG A 255 -13.38 15.64 13.39
N SER A 256 -13.27 15.42 14.69
CA SER A 256 -13.57 16.41 15.70
C SER A 256 -12.69 16.21 16.93
N GLY A 257 -11.90 17.23 17.26
CA GLY A 257 -10.86 17.11 18.28
C GLY A 257 -9.90 15.95 17.99
N ASN A 258 -9.75 15.06 18.98
CA ASN A 258 -8.91 13.86 18.92
C ASN A 258 -9.60 12.63 18.32
N LEU A 259 -10.86 12.72 17.86
CA LEU A 259 -11.59 11.61 17.25
C LEU A 259 -11.70 11.78 15.73
N THR A 260 -11.15 10.83 14.98
CA THR A 260 -11.40 10.66 13.54
C THR A 260 -12.27 9.42 13.36
N TYR A 261 -13.40 9.57 12.68
CA TYR A 261 -14.31 8.46 12.37
C TYR A 261 -14.36 8.22 10.86
N ILE A 262 -14.23 6.95 10.45
CA ILE A 262 -14.31 6.51 9.06
C ILE A 262 -15.49 5.54 8.94
N GLY A 263 -16.45 5.83 8.06
CA GLY A 263 -17.73 5.14 7.98
C GLY A 263 -17.71 3.74 7.35
N GLU A 264 -16.55 3.17 7.04
CA GLU A 264 -16.37 1.81 6.52
C GLU A 264 -14.95 1.28 6.78
N VAL A 265 -14.72 -0.02 6.60
CA VAL A 265 -13.37 -0.63 6.65
C VAL A 265 -12.66 -0.46 5.31
N PRO A 266 -11.65 0.43 5.17
CA PRO A 266 -11.00 0.71 3.88
C PRO A 266 -10.04 -0.40 3.45
N PHE A 267 -9.77 -1.38 4.31
CA PHE A 267 -9.01 -2.59 4.00
C PHE A 267 -9.83 -3.63 3.21
N ALA A 268 -11.16 -3.54 3.26
CA ALA A 268 -12.03 -4.47 2.57
C ALA A 268 -12.13 -4.12 1.08
N TYR A 269 -11.91 -5.13 0.23
CA TYR A 269 -12.02 -5.05 -1.23
C TYR A 269 -11.14 -3.95 -1.87
N MET A 270 -9.86 -3.90 -1.49
CA MET A 270 -8.91 -2.93 -2.05
C MET A 270 -8.63 -3.18 -3.53
N SER A 271 -8.45 -2.09 -4.27
CA SER A 271 -8.05 -2.07 -5.69
C SER A 271 -6.96 -1.01 -5.95
N GLU A 272 -6.39 -0.97 -7.15
CA GLU A 272 -5.44 0.08 -7.50
C GLU A 272 -6.14 1.45 -7.57
N GLY A 273 -5.65 2.42 -6.79
CA GLY A 273 -6.24 3.76 -6.67
C GLY A 273 -7.47 3.82 -5.77
N ASP A 274 -7.61 2.88 -4.82
CA ASP A 274 -8.76 2.77 -3.92
C ASP A 274 -8.70 3.75 -2.72
N ARG A 275 -9.84 3.94 -2.06
CA ARG A 275 -10.03 4.78 -0.85
C ARG A 275 -9.12 4.39 0.32
N TYR A 276 -8.53 3.20 0.29
CA TYR A 276 -7.43 2.81 1.20
C TYR A 276 -6.30 3.86 1.28
N LEU A 277 -6.00 4.56 0.18
CA LEU A 277 -4.99 5.61 0.19
C LEU A 277 -5.40 6.83 1.03
N ILE A 278 -6.71 7.08 1.19
CA ILE A 278 -7.22 8.12 2.10
C ILE A 278 -6.88 7.72 3.54
N LEU A 279 -7.12 6.46 3.93
CA LEU A 279 -6.75 5.95 5.26
C LEU A 279 -5.25 6.15 5.51
N CYS A 280 -4.40 5.80 4.54
CA CYS A 280 -2.95 5.98 4.65
C CYS A 280 -2.57 7.44 4.95
N ASP A 281 -3.23 8.41 4.30
CA ASP A 281 -2.96 9.84 4.53
C ASP A 281 -3.53 10.33 5.86
N LEU A 282 -4.74 9.90 6.25
CA LEU A 282 -5.37 10.28 7.52
C LEU A 282 -4.59 9.79 8.75
N LEU A 283 -3.77 8.75 8.62
CA LEU A 283 -2.89 8.29 9.70
C LEU A 283 -1.84 9.34 10.09
N PHE A 284 -1.35 10.16 9.15
CA PHE A 284 -0.35 11.18 9.46
C PHE A 284 -0.85 12.16 10.51
N ASP A 285 -2.10 12.63 10.40
CA ASP A 285 -2.66 13.60 11.34
C ASP A 285 -2.74 13.06 12.78
N ALA A 286 -2.98 11.75 12.94
CA ALA A 286 -3.13 11.14 14.26
C ALA A 286 -1.79 10.64 14.83
N LEU A 287 -0.92 10.08 13.98
CA LEU A 287 0.30 9.37 14.41
C LEU A 287 1.58 10.21 14.25
N ALA A 288 1.62 11.15 13.30
CA ALA A 288 2.80 11.99 13.07
C ALA A 288 2.44 13.35 12.42
N PRO A 289 1.67 14.22 13.10
CA PRO A 289 1.06 15.43 12.51
C PRO A 289 2.07 16.49 12.06
N THR A 290 3.32 16.40 12.51
CA THR A 290 4.41 17.30 12.13
C THR A 290 5.19 16.83 10.91
N THR A 291 4.82 15.69 10.31
CA THR A 291 5.51 15.16 9.13
C THR A 291 5.26 16.07 7.93
N ALA A 292 6.33 16.60 7.34
CA ALA A 292 6.24 17.40 6.14
C ALA A 292 5.73 16.56 4.96
N THR A 293 4.81 17.11 4.16
CA THR A 293 4.36 16.49 2.90
C THR A 293 5.53 16.33 1.94
N GLN A 294 5.66 15.12 1.37
CA GLN A 294 6.68 14.82 0.37
C GLN A 294 6.09 13.96 -0.74
N HIS A 295 6.50 14.21 -1.98
CA HIS A 295 6.04 13.46 -3.15
C HIS A 295 7.15 12.53 -3.66
N ARG A 296 7.40 11.47 -2.89
CA ARG A 296 8.37 10.44 -3.27
C ARG A 296 7.68 9.33 -4.03
N ALA A 297 8.33 8.82 -5.06
CA ALA A 297 7.92 7.61 -5.76
C ALA A 297 9.03 6.57 -5.65
N LEU A 298 8.64 5.31 -5.46
CA LEU A 298 9.54 4.16 -5.58
C LEU A 298 9.28 3.49 -6.91
N VAL A 299 10.33 3.27 -7.70
CA VAL A 299 10.24 2.42 -8.90
C VAL A 299 10.56 0.99 -8.50
N ARG A 300 9.67 0.07 -8.88
CA ARG A 300 9.80 -1.34 -8.60
C ARG A 300 9.40 -2.16 -9.82
N LEU A 301 10.33 -2.96 -10.34
CA LEU A 301 10.09 -3.89 -11.43
C LEU A 301 9.56 -5.20 -10.84
N GLU A 302 8.31 -5.54 -11.13
CA GLU A 302 7.59 -6.67 -10.52
C GLU A 302 7.61 -7.92 -11.39
N ASP A 303 7.29 -9.06 -10.77
CA ASP A 303 7.03 -10.33 -11.42
C ASP A 303 8.17 -10.81 -12.34
N ILE A 304 9.43 -10.54 -11.99
CA ILE A 304 10.59 -11.09 -12.71
C ILE A 304 10.77 -12.56 -12.32
N HIS A 305 11.06 -13.41 -13.29
CA HIS A 305 11.26 -14.85 -13.11
C HIS A 305 12.32 -15.39 -14.08
N PRO A 306 12.75 -16.66 -13.95
CA PRO A 306 13.79 -17.25 -14.80
C PRO A 306 13.54 -17.20 -16.32
N LEU A 307 12.28 -17.04 -16.75
CA LEU A 307 11.91 -16.94 -18.17
C LEU A 307 11.61 -15.51 -18.63
N SER A 308 11.83 -14.51 -17.78
CA SER A 308 11.73 -13.10 -18.19
C SER A 308 12.82 -12.74 -19.22
N ASP A 309 12.56 -11.75 -20.07
CA ASP A 309 13.51 -11.32 -21.11
C ASP A 309 14.68 -10.53 -20.50
N PRO A 310 15.92 -11.07 -20.50
CA PRO A 310 17.07 -10.38 -19.94
C PRO A 310 17.43 -9.09 -20.69
N THR A 311 17.14 -9.00 -22.00
CA THR A 311 17.45 -7.82 -22.81
C THR A 311 16.56 -6.65 -22.43
N ALA A 312 15.25 -6.88 -22.30
CA ALA A 312 14.30 -5.86 -21.88
C ALA A 312 14.61 -5.34 -20.47
N LEU A 313 15.03 -6.22 -19.56
CA LEU A 313 15.43 -5.86 -18.20
C LEU A 313 16.68 -4.99 -18.17
N LEU A 314 17.69 -5.31 -18.97
CA LEU A 314 18.90 -4.51 -19.10
C LEU A 314 18.60 -3.12 -19.67
N GLN A 315 17.82 -3.04 -20.75
CA GLN A 315 17.41 -1.76 -21.34
C GLN A 315 16.64 -0.89 -20.34
N THR A 316 15.75 -1.50 -19.56
CA THR A 316 15.00 -0.79 -18.51
C THR A 316 15.94 -0.26 -17.41
N ALA A 317 16.86 -1.10 -16.93
CA ALA A 317 17.82 -0.73 -15.89
C ALA A 317 18.81 0.35 -16.35
N GLU A 318 19.32 0.26 -17.59
CA GLU A 318 20.19 1.28 -18.18
C GLU A 318 19.48 2.62 -18.32
N TRP A 319 18.20 2.60 -18.71
CA TRP A 319 17.39 3.81 -18.79
C TRP A 319 17.17 4.44 -17.41
N LEU A 320 16.79 3.63 -16.41
CA LEU A 320 16.61 4.12 -15.03
C LEU A 320 17.91 4.70 -14.46
N PHE A 321 19.04 4.01 -14.65
CA PHE A 321 20.34 4.46 -14.22
C PHE A 321 20.77 5.77 -14.90
N SER A 322 20.61 5.87 -16.23
CA SER A 322 20.99 7.10 -16.97
C SER A 322 20.15 8.32 -16.59
N ASN A 323 18.94 8.11 -16.06
CA ASN A 323 18.09 9.17 -15.53
C ASN A 323 18.29 9.41 -14.01
N GLY A 324 19.23 8.71 -13.38
CA GLY A 324 19.48 8.84 -11.94
C GLY A 324 18.33 8.34 -11.07
N ILE A 325 17.49 7.44 -11.58
CA ILE A 325 16.32 6.92 -10.87
C ILE A 325 16.70 5.62 -10.16
N PRO A 326 16.78 5.59 -8.82
CA PRO A 326 16.98 4.34 -8.09
C PRO A 326 15.74 3.45 -8.24
N PHE A 327 15.97 2.15 -8.36
CA PHE A 327 14.89 1.19 -8.53
C PHE A 327 15.13 -0.08 -7.74
N SER A 328 14.05 -0.77 -7.44
CA SER A 328 14.06 -2.12 -6.92
C SER A 328 13.50 -3.08 -7.97
N PHE A 329 13.83 -4.36 -7.85
CA PHE A 329 13.28 -5.37 -8.73
C PHE A 329 13.04 -6.68 -7.99
N HIS A 330 11.89 -7.28 -8.25
CA HIS A 330 11.36 -8.43 -7.56
C HIS A 330 11.58 -9.69 -8.40
N ILE A 331 12.27 -10.68 -7.86
CA ILE A 331 12.54 -11.93 -8.57
C ILE A 331 12.06 -13.17 -7.82
N THR A 332 11.44 -14.09 -8.57
CA THR A 332 11.22 -15.47 -8.15
C THR A 332 12.41 -16.34 -8.55
N ALA A 333 12.89 -17.19 -7.65
CA ALA A 333 14.08 -18.01 -7.92
C ALA A 333 13.76 -19.24 -8.78
N ARG A 334 12.49 -19.59 -8.95
CA ARG A 334 12.03 -20.76 -9.71
C ARG A 334 10.71 -20.45 -10.38
N TYR A 335 10.64 -20.49 -11.70
CA TYR A 335 9.39 -20.37 -12.42
C TYR A 335 8.66 -21.71 -12.40
N LEU A 336 7.39 -21.72 -11.96
CA LEU A 336 6.51 -22.88 -12.05
C LEU A 336 5.25 -22.51 -12.84
N ASP A 337 4.93 -23.33 -13.83
CA ASP A 337 3.64 -23.35 -14.52
C ASP A 337 3.12 -24.79 -14.52
N PRO A 338 2.49 -25.25 -13.43
CA PRO A 338 2.13 -26.66 -13.26
C PRO A 338 1.04 -27.12 -14.24
N ASN A 339 0.26 -26.20 -14.80
CA ASN A 339 -0.82 -26.49 -15.73
C ASN A 339 -0.42 -26.23 -17.19
N GLY A 340 0.80 -25.72 -17.43
CA GLY A 340 1.26 -25.32 -18.75
C GLY A 340 0.41 -24.21 -19.38
N TYR A 341 -0.18 -23.34 -18.55
CA TYR A 341 -1.06 -22.26 -19.01
C TYR A 341 -0.39 -21.37 -20.07
N TYR A 342 0.90 -21.10 -19.90
CA TYR A 342 1.69 -20.28 -20.83
C TYR A 342 2.45 -21.10 -21.88
N ASN A 343 2.30 -22.44 -21.86
CA ASN A 343 3.09 -23.36 -22.67
C ASN A 343 2.24 -24.49 -23.28
N GLY A 344 1.02 -24.16 -23.72
CA GLY A 344 0.16 -25.08 -24.48
C GLY A 344 -0.27 -26.33 -23.72
N GLY A 345 -0.41 -26.25 -22.40
CA GLY A 345 -0.75 -27.37 -21.53
C GLY A 345 0.45 -28.23 -21.11
N VAL A 346 1.68 -27.86 -21.51
CA VAL A 346 2.91 -28.55 -21.08
C VAL A 346 3.47 -27.86 -19.84
N PRO A 347 3.51 -28.54 -18.67
CA PRO A 347 4.01 -27.93 -17.45
C PRO A 347 5.46 -27.47 -17.57
N GLN A 348 5.81 -26.41 -16.84
CA GLN A 348 7.16 -25.88 -16.79
C GLN A 348 7.66 -25.76 -15.35
N ASP A 349 8.94 -26.07 -15.17
CA ASP A 349 9.67 -25.93 -13.92
C ASP A 349 11.11 -25.50 -14.24
N VAL A 350 11.39 -24.22 -14.03
CA VAL A 350 12.65 -23.62 -14.46
C VAL A 350 13.31 -22.91 -13.28
N PRO A 351 14.34 -23.52 -12.67
CA PRO A 351 15.12 -22.85 -11.63
C PRO A 351 16.04 -21.79 -12.22
N LEU A 352 16.22 -20.66 -11.54
CA LEU A 352 17.08 -19.55 -12.00
C LEU A 352 18.53 -20.00 -12.27
N SER A 353 19.01 -21.02 -11.55
CA SER A 353 20.36 -21.57 -11.72
C SER A 353 20.63 -22.14 -13.11
N THR A 354 19.60 -22.47 -13.89
CA THR A 354 19.75 -22.97 -15.28
C THR A 354 19.71 -21.85 -16.32
N GLN A 355 19.56 -20.58 -15.89
CA GLN A 355 19.38 -19.43 -16.77
C GLN A 355 20.56 -18.46 -16.67
N PRO A 356 21.71 -18.76 -17.31
CA PRO A 356 22.93 -17.97 -17.15
C PRO A 356 22.81 -16.54 -17.67
N LEU A 357 22.05 -16.31 -18.75
CA LEU A 357 21.79 -14.98 -19.28
C LEU A 357 20.94 -14.14 -18.32
N MET A 358 19.96 -14.77 -17.68
CA MET A 358 19.13 -14.11 -16.68
C MET A 358 19.95 -13.75 -15.44
N ILE A 359 20.80 -14.67 -14.96
CA ILE A 359 21.74 -14.40 -13.86
C ILE A 359 22.67 -13.23 -14.19
N ALA A 360 23.20 -13.18 -15.42
CA ALA A 360 24.03 -12.07 -15.88
C ALA A 360 23.25 -10.75 -15.88
N ALA A 361 22.02 -10.74 -16.40
CA ALA A 361 21.16 -9.56 -16.43
C ALA A 361 20.87 -9.03 -15.00
N ILE A 362 20.50 -9.90 -14.07
CA ILE A 362 20.25 -9.54 -12.66
C ILE A 362 21.48 -8.89 -12.04
N ARG A 363 22.67 -9.49 -12.24
CA ARG A 363 23.93 -8.95 -11.71
C ARG A 363 24.21 -7.56 -12.28
N THR A 364 23.99 -7.37 -13.57
CA THR A 364 24.14 -6.05 -14.20
C THR A 364 23.12 -5.04 -13.67
N MET A 365 21.86 -5.43 -13.49
CA MET A 365 20.83 -4.56 -12.89
C MET A 365 21.24 -4.10 -11.48
N GLN A 366 21.84 -4.98 -10.67
CA GLN A 366 22.37 -4.61 -9.36
C GLN A 366 23.54 -3.62 -9.45
N GLN A 367 24.44 -3.79 -10.42
CA GLN A 367 25.52 -2.83 -10.68
C GLN A 367 25.00 -1.46 -11.12
N LEU A 368 23.86 -1.43 -11.80
CA LEU A 368 23.15 -0.20 -12.23
C LEU A 368 22.26 0.40 -11.13
N GLY A 369 22.46 0.01 -9.87
CA GLY A 369 21.74 0.58 -8.72
C GLY A 369 20.40 -0.10 -8.39
N GLY A 370 20.07 -1.20 -9.05
CA GLY A 370 18.89 -2.00 -8.76
C GLY A 370 19.00 -2.76 -7.44
N VAL A 371 18.03 -2.59 -6.54
CA VAL A 371 17.93 -3.40 -5.32
C VAL A 371 17.08 -4.64 -5.58
N MET A 372 17.72 -5.81 -5.53
CA MET A 372 17.03 -7.09 -5.68
C MET A 372 16.22 -7.43 -4.43
N ILE A 373 14.95 -7.77 -4.62
CA ILE A 373 14.04 -8.22 -3.57
C ILE A 373 13.50 -9.60 -3.96
N HIS A 374 13.44 -10.52 -3.00
CA HIS A 374 12.89 -11.85 -3.22
C HIS A 374 11.36 -11.80 -3.27
N HIS A 375 10.76 -12.26 -4.36
CA HIS A 375 9.32 -12.22 -4.61
C HIS A 375 8.64 -13.58 -4.34
N GLY A 376 9.12 -14.26 -3.30
CA GLY A 376 8.80 -15.66 -3.04
C GLY A 376 9.59 -16.62 -3.93
N TYR A 377 9.70 -17.88 -3.50
CA TYR A 377 10.56 -18.86 -4.19
C TYR A 377 10.01 -19.20 -5.59
N THR A 378 8.70 -19.45 -5.68
CA THR A 378 8.02 -19.83 -6.94
C THR A 378 6.92 -18.87 -7.35
N HIS A 379 6.37 -18.11 -6.39
CA HIS A 379 5.13 -17.36 -6.57
C HIS A 379 4.01 -18.23 -7.18
N GLN A 380 3.94 -19.51 -6.80
CA GLN A 380 2.94 -20.48 -7.26
C GLN A 380 2.46 -21.32 -6.07
N TYR A 381 1.15 -21.40 -5.87
CA TYR A 381 0.54 -22.20 -4.80
C TYR A 381 -0.08 -23.49 -5.38
N SER A 382 0.61 -24.61 -5.20
CA SER A 382 0.19 -25.91 -5.73
C SER A 382 -0.12 -25.80 -7.23
N ASN A 383 -1.17 -26.48 -7.71
CA ASN A 383 -1.64 -26.41 -9.10
C ASN A 383 -2.80 -25.41 -9.29
N ILE A 384 -2.99 -24.49 -8.33
CA ILE A 384 -4.06 -23.48 -8.41
C ILE A 384 -3.63 -22.39 -9.38
N ALA A 385 -4.52 -21.98 -10.28
CA ALA A 385 -4.28 -20.86 -11.19
C ALA A 385 -4.01 -19.56 -10.40
N ASN A 386 -2.91 -18.86 -10.73
CA ASN A 386 -2.44 -17.63 -10.08
C ASN A 386 -2.55 -16.41 -11.02
#